data_AF-A0AAJ2KZS2-F1
#
_entry.id   AF-A0AAJ2KZS2-F1
#
_cell.length_a   1.000
_cell.length_b   1.000
_cell.length_c   1.000
_cell.angle_alpha   90.00
_cell.angle_beta   90.00
_cell.angle_gamma   90.00
#
_symmetry.space_group_name_H-M   'P 1'
#
loop_
_entity.id
_entity.type
_entity.pdbx_description
1 polymer ?
#
loop_
_entity_poly.entity_id
_entity_poly.type
_entity_poly.pdbx_seq_one_letter_code
_entity_poly.pdbx_strand_id
1 'polypeptide(L)'
;MVYLRTIDPSIEQDMRYASAHNFTGHRLDGYDAAECLLSEDTAKALARVQAELRTQGYGLKVFDCYRPSRAVADMGRFATEPGDPRKAEFYPRVDKQDFWRLGYVARVSGHSKGSTVDLTLIGPDALPADTWTPTATQVDCTAPYDQRWHDGALDMGTGFDCFDERAHTANPTINATAKDNRQRLSSAMEKEGFAGYSKEWWHFTFSGESAPKDVMDFPITPMSASDTVGSSGQLIVVTSKNWDDIQGTAQRYERDGKTFRKYGDAFPVVVGKNGMGWGKGVSSLGDVEGPVKREGDGKAPAGIFKLGTAFGFDATVDTHLPYLALTPTTECVDDSQSSHYNKLVDGAATATDWSSSEHMRNEEGYRHGIFIEHNTPATAGSGSCIFFHIWRGPASPTAGCTAMDQGDIAALLKWLDPRESPLLVQMPEAQYEQFREEWALP
;
A
#
# COMPACT_ATOMS: atom_id res chain seq x y z
N MET A 1 -16.27 5.34 11.09
CA MET A 1 -15.51 5.01 9.88
C MET A 1 -14.28 4.26 10.31
N VAL A 2 -13.83 3.29 9.52
CA VAL A 2 -12.64 2.49 9.77
C VAL A 2 -11.78 2.49 8.51
N TYR A 3 -10.47 2.35 8.69
CA TYR A 3 -9.55 2.10 7.59
C TYR A 3 -9.76 0.68 7.07
N LEU A 4 -9.95 0.49 5.77
CA LEU A 4 -10.22 -0.84 5.22
C LEU A 4 -9.11 -1.84 5.57
N ARG A 5 -7.85 -1.38 5.57
CA ARG A 5 -6.68 -2.21 5.88
C ARG A 5 -6.65 -2.75 7.32
N THR A 6 -7.39 -2.17 8.27
CA THR A 6 -7.50 -2.73 9.62
C THR A 6 -8.54 -3.85 9.72
N ILE A 7 -9.40 -3.97 8.72
CA ILE A 7 -10.41 -5.03 8.61
C ILE A 7 -9.90 -6.16 7.70
N ASP A 8 -9.34 -5.81 6.54
CA ASP A 8 -8.70 -6.76 5.63
C ASP A 8 -7.51 -6.09 4.92
N PRO A 9 -6.27 -6.32 5.37
CA PRO A 9 -5.07 -5.75 4.77
C PRO A 9 -4.72 -6.35 3.41
N SER A 10 -5.42 -7.40 2.97
CA SER A 10 -5.16 -8.07 1.69
C SER A 10 -5.86 -7.44 0.49
N ILE A 11 -6.74 -6.47 0.72
CA ILE A 11 -7.38 -5.69 -0.34
C ILE A 11 -6.42 -4.59 -0.77
N GLU A 12 -6.02 -4.58 -2.04
CA GLU A 12 -5.13 -3.57 -2.59
C GLU A 12 -5.81 -2.20 -2.64
N GLN A 13 -5.06 -1.13 -2.36
CA GLN A 13 -5.58 0.25 -2.40
C GLN A 13 -4.77 1.08 -3.39
N ASP A 14 -5.45 1.61 -4.40
CA ASP A 14 -4.91 2.55 -5.39
C ASP A 14 -5.79 3.80 -5.38
N MET A 15 -5.68 4.59 -4.30
CA MET A 15 -6.60 5.70 -4.00
C MET A 15 -6.42 6.87 -4.97
N ARG A 16 -7.13 6.84 -6.10
CA ARG A 16 -6.91 7.70 -7.28
C ARG A 16 -6.95 9.18 -6.97
N TYR A 17 -7.92 9.57 -6.16
CA TYR A 17 -8.17 10.97 -5.81
C TYR A 17 -7.17 11.54 -4.80
N ALA A 18 -6.32 10.70 -4.19
CA ALA A 18 -5.17 11.13 -3.41
C ALA A 18 -3.95 11.50 -4.27
N SER A 19 -4.05 11.35 -5.60
CA SER A 19 -2.99 11.66 -6.57
C SER A 19 -3.49 12.56 -7.70
N ALA A 20 -2.59 13.00 -8.58
CA ALA A 20 -2.96 13.71 -9.81
C ALA A 20 -3.40 12.78 -10.96
N HIS A 21 -3.32 11.45 -10.78
CA HIS A 21 -3.75 10.48 -11.78
C HIS A 21 -5.24 10.15 -11.67
N ASN A 22 -6.06 11.15 -11.95
CA ASN A 22 -7.50 11.04 -12.05
C ASN A 22 -8.01 12.06 -13.09
N PHE A 23 -9.31 12.06 -13.39
CA PHE A 23 -9.87 12.89 -14.46
C PHE A 23 -9.70 14.40 -14.24
N THR A 24 -9.51 14.88 -13.01
CA THR A 24 -9.29 16.31 -12.72
C THR A 24 -7.84 16.75 -12.89
N GLY A 25 -6.90 15.81 -12.97
CA GLY A 25 -5.46 16.08 -13.10
C GLY A 25 -4.79 16.62 -11.83
N HIS A 26 -5.45 16.59 -10.67
CA HIS A 26 -4.89 17.00 -9.39
C HIS A 26 -5.48 16.18 -8.24
N ARG A 27 -4.80 16.18 -7.08
CA ARG A 27 -5.32 15.58 -5.84
C ARG A 27 -6.58 16.33 -5.40
N LEU A 28 -7.67 15.61 -5.14
CA LEU A 28 -8.92 16.25 -4.74
C LEU A 28 -8.87 16.76 -3.29
N ASP A 29 -9.62 17.82 -3.04
CA ASP A 29 -9.79 18.38 -1.69
C ASP A 29 -10.17 17.31 -0.66
N GLY A 30 -9.46 17.26 0.47
CA GLY A 30 -9.74 16.33 1.57
C GLY A 30 -9.15 14.94 1.43
N TYR A 31 -8.51 14.59 0.31
CA TYR A 31 -7.64 13.41 0.24
C TYR A 31 -6.24 13.77 0.73
N ASP A 32 -6.07 13.91 2.05
CA ASP A 32 -4.77 14.20 2.65
C ASP A 32 -3.90 12.94 2.82
N ALA A 33 -4.47 11.76 2.53
CA ALA A 33 -3.79 10.48 2.45
C ALA A 33 -4.44 9.55 1.42
N ALA A 34 -3.64 8.61 0.90
CA ALA A 34 -4.09 7.52 0.04
C ALA A 34 -4.64 6.35 0.88
N GLU A 35 -5.75 6.60 1.58
CA GLU A 35 -6.39 5.63 2.48
C GLU A 35 -7.86 5.40 2.13
N CYS A 36 -8.27 4.14 2.07
CA CYS A 36 -9.68 3.76 1.95
C CYS A 36 -10.35 3.72 3.34
N LEU A 37 -11.30 4.62 3.57
CA LEU A 37 -12.17 4.58 4.74
C LEU A 37 -13.58 4.12 4.36
N LEU A 38 -14.16 3.22 5.15
CA LEU A 38 -15.53 2.75 4.99
C LEU A 38 -16.26 2.75 6.34
N SER A 39 -17.58 2.61 6.31
CA SER A 39 -18.30 2.20 7.52
C SER A 39 -17.78 0.81 7.94
N GLU A 40 -17.88 0.49 9.22
CA GLU A 40 -17.42 -0.82 9.70
C GLU A 40 -18.23 -1.98 9.07
N ASP A 41 -19.54 -1.78 8.90
CA ASP A 41 -20.42 -2.78 8.27
C ASP A 41 -20.04 -3.00 6.80
N THR A 42 -19.78 -1.91 6.05
CA THR A 42 -19.34 -1.98 4.66
C THR A 42 -17.96 -2.63 4.53
N ALA A 43 -17.00 -2.26 5.39
CA ALA A 43 -15.66 -2.84 5.37
C ALA A 43 -15.69 -4.36 5.65
N LYS A 44 -16.50 -4.80 6.62
CA LYS A 44 -16.69 -6.22 6.93
C LYS A 44 -17.38 -6.97 5.79
N ALA A 45 -18.34 -6.34 5.11
CA ALA A 45 -18.97 -6.93 3.93
C ALA A 45 -17.96 -7.09 2.79
N LEU A 46 -17.15 -6.07 2.53
CA LEU A 46 -16.10 -6.12 1.51
C LEU A 46 -15.05 -7.19 1.80
N ALA A 47 -14.66 -7.38 3.06
CA ALA A 47 -13.75 -8.45 3.48
C ALA A 47 -14.31 -9.86 3.19
N ARG A 48 -15.65 -10.05 3.27
CA ARG A 48 -16.28 -11.33 2.88
C ARG A 48 -16.24 -11.54 1.36
N VAL A 49 -16.45 -10.48 0.58
CA VAL A 49 -16.27 -10.53 -0.89
C VAL A 49 -14.83 -10.93 -1.24
N GLN A 50 -13.85 -10.28 -0.60
CA GLN A 50 -12.43 -10.60 -0.76
C GLN A 50 -12.15 -12.07 -0.41
N ALA A 51 -12.63 -12.56 0.73
CA ALA A 51 -12.44 -13.94 1.14
C ALA A 51 -12.99 -14.94 0.10
N GLU A 52 -14.16 -14.68 -0.47
CA GLU A 52 -14.75 -15.52 -1.52
C GLU A 52 -13.92 -15.50 -2.82
N LEU A 53 -13.55 -14.32 -3.30
CA LEU A 53 -12.76 -14.18 -4.53
C LEU A 53 -11.40 -14.84 -4.43
N ARG A 54 -10.77 -14.81 -3.25
CA ARG A 54 -9.48 -15.49 -3.01
C ARG A 54 -9.57 -17.00 -3.17
N THR A 55 -10.71 -17.62 -2.87
CA THR A 55 -10.90 -19.06 -3.14
C THR A 55 -10.88 -19.41 -4.63
N GLN A 56 -11.08 -18.40 -5.48
CA GLN A 56 -11.10 -18.52 -6.95
C GLN A 56 -9.80 -17.99 -7.59
N GLY A 57 -8.81 -17.59 -6.78
CA GLY A 57 -7.55 -17.01 -7.26
C GLY A 57 -7.61 -15.53 -7.63
N TYR A 58 -8.68 -14.82 -7.25
CA TYR A 58 -8.83 -13.38 -7.49
C TYR A 58 -8.68 -12.58 -6.19
N GLY A 59 -8.43 -11.29 -6.33
CA GLY A 59 -8.46 -10.32 -5.22
C GLY A 59 -9.16 -9.04 -5.63
N LEU A 60 -9.41 -8.18 -4.64
CA LEU A 60 -9.96 -6.84 -4.83
C LEU A 60 -8.86 -5.78 -4.83
N LYS A 61 -9.06 -4.76 -5.65
CA LYS A 61 -8.36 -3.48 -5.61
C LYS A 61 -9.36 -2.34 -5.56
N VAL A 62 -9.24 -1.44 -4.59
CA VAL A 62 -10.13 -0.28 -4.43
C VAL A 62 -9.46 0.99 -4.99
N PHE A 63 -10.26 1.81 -5.66
CA PHE A 63 -9.86 3.10 -6.24
C PHE A 63 -10.41 4.29 -5.47
N ASP A 64 -11.62 4.14 -4.92
CA ASP A 64 -12.24 5.12 -4.04
C ASP A 64 -13.17 4.46 -3.01
N CYS A 65 -13.31 5.08 -1.85
CA CYS A 65 -14.13 4.61 -0.73
C CYS A 65 -14.94 5.80 -0.18
N TYR A 66 -14.78 6.16 1.10
CA TYR A 66 -15.31 7.43 1.58
C TYR A 66 -14.69 8.61 0.84
N ARG A 67 -15.56 9.44 0.23
CA ARG A 67 -15.20 10.67 -0.46
C ARG A 67 -15.76 11.87 0.32
N PRO A 68 -14.93 12.73 0.91
CA PRO A 68 -15.39 13.93 1.60
C PRO A 68 -16.25 14.80 0.68
N SER A 69 -17.30 15.43 1.21
CA SER A 69 -18.18 16.27 0.38
C SER A 69 -17.43 17.43 -0.30
N ARG A 70 -16.32 17.92 0.28
CA ARG A 70 -15.42 18.89 -0.34
C ARG A 70 -14.75 18.38 -1.61
N ALA A 71 -14.42 17.09 -1.70
CA ALA A 71 -13.93 16.47 -2.94
C ALA A 71 -15.02 16.42 -4.02
N VAL A 72 -16.28 16.19 -3.63
CA VAL A 72 -17.43 16.27 -4.54
C VAL A 72 -17.61 17.70 -5.07
N ALA A 73 -17.47 18.69 -4.19
CA ALA A 73 -17.49 20.10 -4.59
C ALA A 73 -16.33 20.45 -5.54
N ASP A 74 -15.16 19.86 -5.32
CA ASP A 74 -13.98 20.01 -6.17
C ASP A 74 -14.19 19.46 -7.58
N MET A 75 -14.70 18.23 -7.70
CA MET A 75 -15.15 17.66 -8.99
C MET A 75 -16.18 18.56 -9.68
N GLY A 76 -17.08 19.17 -8.89
CA GLY A 76 -18.06 20.14 -9.39
C GLY A 76 -17.42 21.42 -9.94
N ARG A 77 -16.42 21.97 -9.25
CA ARG A 77 -15.65 23.13 -9.75
C ARG A 77 -14.93 22.77 -11.03
N PHE A 78 -14.24 21.64 -11.07
CA PHE A 78 -13.56 21.12 -12.26
C PHE A 78 -14.49 21.05 -13.48
N ALA A 79 -15.72 20.57 -13.30
CA ALA A 79 -16.71 20.47 -14.37
C ALA A 79 -17.17 21.84 -14.93
N THR A 80 -16.91 22.93 -14.19
CA THR A 80 -17.35 24.30 -14.56
C THR A 80 -16.21 25.25 -14.94
N GLU A 81 -15.02 25.08 -14.39
CA GLU A 81 -13.87 25.94 -14.66
C GLU A 81 -13.23 25.62 -16.02
N PRO A 82 -12.44 26.51 -16.64
CA PRO A 82 -11.72 26.20 -17.89
C PRO A 82 -10.62 25.14 -17.71
N GLY A 83 -10.30 24.40 -18.78
CA GLY A 83 -9.15 23.49 -18.84
C GLY A 83 -9.51 22.00 -18.77
N ASP A 84 -8.76 21.17 -19.49
CA ASP A 84 -9.07 19.75 -19.69
C ASP A 84 -7.79 18.89 -19.56
N PRO A 85 -7.15 18.90 -18.38
CA PRO A 85 -5.78 18.41 -18.22
C PRO A 85 -5.64 16.93 -18.56
N ARG A 86 -6.70 16.13 -18.38
CA ARG A 86 -6.68 14.67 -18.57
C ARG A 86 -7.77 14.15 -19.52
N LYS A 87 -8.30 15.02 -20.40
CA LYS A 87 -9.42 14.70 -21.30
C LYS A 87 -9.12 13.56 -22.26
N ALA A 88 -7.92 13.52 -22.83
CA ALA A 88 -7.56 12.49 -23.82
C ALA A 88 -7.59 11.09 -23.22
N GLU A 89 -7.40 10.97 -21.91
CA GLU A 89 -7.45 9.72 -21.17
C GLU A 89 -8.86 9.37 -20.71
N PHE A 90 -9.47 10.20 -19.85
CA PHE A 90 -10.68 9.78 -19.11
C PHE A 90 -12.00 10.07 -19.82
N TYR A 91 -12.06 11.10 -20.66
CA TYR A 91 -13.33 11.57 -21.25
C TYR A 91 -13.17 12.15 -22.66
N PRO A 92 -12.46 11.47 -23.59
CA PRO A 92 -12.09 12.04 -24.90
C PRO A 92 -13.28 12.36 -25.80
N ARG A 93 -14.43 11.73 -25.55
CA ARG A 93 -15.68 11.88 -26.33
C ARG A 93 -16.78 12.67 -25.60
N VAL A 94 -16.52 13.12 -24.38
CA VAL A 94 -17.51 13.81 -23.54
C VAL A 94 -17.06 15.24 -23.27
N ASP A 95 -17.99 16.18 -23.34
CA ASP A 95 -17.75 17.53 -22.84
C ASP A 95 -17.97 17.53 -21.32
N LYS A 96 -17.03 18.09 -20.56
CA LYS A 96 -17.15 18.12 -19.10
C LYS A 96 -18.35 18.93 -18.60
N GLN A 97 -18.87 19.85 -19.41
CA GLN A 97 -20.12 20.55 -19.11
C GLN A 97 -21.31 19.59 -19.01
N ASP A 98 -21.23 18.42 -19.65
CA ASP A 98 -22.26 17.40 -19.64
C ASP A 98 -22.14 16.40 -18.48
N PHE A 99 -21.10 16.45 -17.65
CA PHE A 99 -20.88 15.46 -16.59
C PHE A 99 -22.09 15.31 -15.64
N TRP A 100 -22.74 16.43 -15.30
CA TRP A 100 -23.96 16.45 -14.49
C TRP A 100 -25.15 15.79 -15.18
N ARG A 101 -25.34 16.10 -16.47
CA ARG A 101 -26.46 15.59 -17.28
C ARG A 101 -26.30 14.09 -17.54
N LEU A 102 -25.06 13.65 -17.77
CA LEU A 102 -24.73 12.25 -18.03
C LEU A 102 -24.62 11.42 -16.74
N GLY A 103 -24.47 12.08 -15.59
CA GLY A 103 -24.46 11.45 -14.27
C GLY A 103 -23.11 10.85 -13.88
N TYR A 104 -22.01 11.40 -14.41
CA TYR A 104 -20.63 11.09 -14.01
C TYR A 104 -20.16 11.92 -12.80
N VAL A 105 -20.77 13.10 -12.60
CA VAL A 105 -20.57 13.90 -11.39
C VAL A 105 -21.92 14.11 -10.71
N ALA A 106 -21.97 13.85 -9.40
CA ALA A 106 -23.18 13.92 -8.59
C ALA A 106 -23.12 15.10 -7.61
N ARG A 107 -24.30 15.68 -7.27
CA ARG A 107 -24.35 16.85 -6.36
C ARG A 107 -24.19 16.41 -4.91
N VAL A 108 -24.60 15.17 -4.67
CA VAL A 108 -24.46 14.43 -3.43
C VAL A 108 -24.02 13.03 -3.84
N SER A 109 -22.86 12.59 -3.35
CA SER A 109 -22.31 11.27 -3.65
C SER A 109 -22.64 10.26 -2.54
N GLY A 110 -22.92 9.01 -2.92
CA GLY A 110 -23.03 7.90 -1.97
C GLY A 110 -21.72 7.67 -1.19
N HIS A 111 -20.58 7.93 -1.82
CA HIS A 111 -19.25 7.85 -1.20
C HIS A 111 -19.15 8.72 0.05
N SER A 112 -19.80 9.89 0.09
CA SER A 112 -19.74 10.77 1.26
C SER A 112 -20.47 10.23 2.49
N LYS A 113 -21.16 9.08 2.38
CA LYS A 113 -21.77 8.35 3.49
C LYS A 113 -20.91 7.19 4.01
N GLY A 114 -19.83 6.85 3.31
CA GLY A 114 -18.90 5.79 3.69
C GLY A 114 -19.38 4.36 3.41
N SER A 115 -20.50 4.20 2.70
CA SER A 115 -21.08 2.90 2.33
C SER A 115 -20.94 2.56 0.85
N THR A 116 -20.15 3.34 0.10
CA THR A 116 -19.95 3.20 -1.34
C THR A 116 -18.46 3.05 -1.61
N VAL A 117 -18.14 2.20 -2.58
CA VAL A 117 -16.77 1.85 -2.96
C VAL A 117 -16.68 1.71 -4.48
N ASP A 118 -15.59 2.21 -5.03
CA ASP A 118 -15.19 2.02 -6.42
C ASP A 118 -14.02 1.02 -6.45
N LEU A 119 -14.16 -0.08 -7.18
CA LEU A 119 -13.19 -1.17 -7.13
C LEU A 119 -13.16 -2.04 -8.39
N THR A 120 -12.16 -2.93 -8.43
CA THR A 120 -11.93 -3.89 -9.51
C THR A 120 -11.39 -5.22 -8.99
N LEU A 121 -11.15 -6.14 -9.92
CA LEU A 121 -10.52 -7.44 -9.69
C LEU A 121 -9.04 -7.41 -10.08
N ILE A 122 -8.21 -8.08 -9.30
CA ILE A 122 -6.84 -8.49 -9.63
C ILE A 122 -6.77 -10.01 -9.71
N GLY A 123 -5.79 -10.58 -10.43
CA GLY A 123 -5.67 -12.03 -10.57
C GLY A 123 -4.72 -12.49 -11.69
N PRO A 124 -4.76 -13.78 -12.07
CA PRO A 124 -3.78 -14.42 -12.96
C PRO A 124 -3.58 -13.77 -14.34
N ASP A 125 -4.62 -13.13 -14.88
CA ASP A 125 -4.59 -12.50 -16.22
C ASP A 125 -4.37 -10.98 -16.16
N ALA A 126 -4.05 -10.44 -14.98
CA ALA A 126 -3.77 -9.02 -14.83
C ALA A 126 -2.39 -8.70 -15.41
N LEU A 127 -2.32 -7.70 -16.28
CA LEU A 127 -1.05 -7.13 -16.72
C LEU A 127 -0.40 -6.39 -15.53
N PRO A 128 0.95 -6.41 -15.41
CA PRO A 128 1.64 -5.66 -14.37
C PRO A 128 1.27 -4.17 -14.38
N ALA A 129 1.17 -3.56 -13.20
CA ALA A 129 0.85 -2.14 -13.11
C ALA A 129 2.02 -1.28 -13.64
N ASP A 130 1.69 -0.29 -14.46
CA ASP A 130 2.63 0.73 -14.91
C ASP A 130 2.87 1.76 -13.80
N THR A 131 4.07 2.33 -13.75
CA THR A 131 4.33 3.47 -12.87
C THR A 131 3.86 4.75 -13.56
N TRP A 132 2.83 5.40 -13.03
CA TRP A 132 2.34 6.66 -13.56
C TRP A 132 3.25 7.84 -13.18
N THR A 133 3.42 8.78 -14.12
CA THR A 133 4.07 10.07 -13.88
C THR A 133 3.21 11.21 -14.46
N PRO A 134 3.31 12.44 -13.94
CA PRO A 134 2.57 13.59 -14.50
C PRO A 134 2.84 13.88 -15.98
N THR A 135 3.99 13.42 -16.50
CA THR A 135 4.40 13.57 -17.90
C THR A 135 4.06 12.36 -18.77
N ALA A 136 3.45 11.31 -18.20
CA ALA A 136 3.02 10.14 -18.95
C ALA A 136 2.04 10.53 -20.07
N THR A 137 2.22 9.90 -21.23
CA THR A 137 1.33 10.11 -22.38
C THR A 137 -0.06 9.62 -22.02
N GLN A 138 -1.07 10.45 -22.27
CA GLN A 138 -2.47 10.09 -22.04
C GLN A 138 -2.91 9.07 -23.08
N VAL A 139 -3.52 7.98 -22.61
CA VAL A 139 -4.10 6.95 -23.47
C VAL A 139 -5.59 6.86 -23.19
N ASP A 140 -6.41 6.83 -24.25
CA ASP A 140 -7.86 6.71 -24.16
C ASP A 140 -8.27 5.55 -23.24
N CYS A 141 -9.11 5.82 -22.25
CA CYS A 141 -9.58 4.83 -21.28
C CYS A 141 -10.38 3.67 -21.90
N THR A 142 -10.78 3.78 -23.17
CA THR A 142 -11.44 2.72 -23.94
C THR A 142 -10.52 2.01 -24.95
N ALA A 143 -9.22 2.34 -24.95
CA ALA A 143 -8.24 1.62 -25.76
C ALA A 143 -8.19 0.12 -25.39
N PRO A 144 -7.70 -0.75 -26.30
CA PRO A 144 -7.47 -2.15 -26.02
C PRO A 144 -6.69 -2.35 -24.71
N TYR A 145 -6.95 -3.48 -24.04
CA TYR A 145 -6.42 -3.74 -22.70
C TYR A 145 -4.89 -3.66 -22.60
N ASP A 146 -4.20 -4.14 -23.63
CA ASP A 146 -2.75 -4.15 -23.75
C ASP A 146 -2.13 -2.79 -24.16
N GLN A 147 -2.97 -1.79 -24.44
CA GLN A 147 -2.54 -0.47 -24.91
C GLN A 147 -2.88 0.64 -23.94
N ARG A 148 -3.98 0.51 -23.19
CA ARG A 148 -4.35 1.46 -22.15
C ARG A 148 -3.38 1.37 -20.98
N TRP A 149 -3.32 2.42 -20.17
CA TRP A 149 -2.48 2.42 -18.98
C TRP A 149 -2.89 1.28 -18.02
N HIS A 150 -1.91 0.50 -17.55
CA HIS A 150 -2.15 -0.68 -16.74
C HIS A 150 -2.12 -0.34 -15.25
N ASP A 151 -3.22 -0.57 -14.54
CA ASP A 151 -3.36 -0.38 -13.10
C ASP A 151 -3.11 -1.66 -12.29
N GLY A 152 -2.68 -2.73 -12.94
CA GLY A 152 -2.55 -4.04 -12.31
C GLY A 152 -3.89 -4.76 -12.11
N ALA A 153 -4.99 -4.28 -12.68
CA ALA A 153 -6.29 -4.93 -12.64
C ALA A 153 -6.56 -5.77 -13.89
N LEU A 154 -7.55 -6.66 -13.79
CA LEU A 154 -8.05 -7.44 -14.92
C LEU A 154 -8.70 -6.57 -15.99
N ASP A 155 -8.84 -7.10 -17.21
CA ASP A 155 -9.56 -6.41 -18.28
C ASP A 155 -11.04 -6.22 -17.90
N MET A 156 -11.44 -4.97 -17.70
CA MET A 156 -12.83 -4.56 -17.46
C MET A 156 -13.44 -3.83 -18.66
N GLY A 157 -12.78 -3.84 -19.82
CA GLY A 157 -13.24 -3.21 -21.07
C GLY A 157 -13.01 -1.69 -21.14
N THR A 158 -12.80 -1.04 -20.00
CA THR A 158 -12.33 0.35 -19.88
C THR A 158 -11.42 0.49 -18.67
N GLY A 159 -10.67 1.58 -18.57
CA GLY A 159 -10.08 2.02 -17.30
C GLY A 159 -11.12 2.50 -16.28
N PHE A 160 -10.68 2.66 -15.03
CA PHE A 160 -11.44 3.35 -13.97
C PHE A 160 -11.67 4.83 -14.33
N ASP A 161 -12.78 5.41 -13.88
CA ASP A 161 -13.21 6.79 -14.21
C ASP A 161 -13.30 7.08 -15.72
N CYS A 162 -13.53 6.05 -16.53
CA CYS A 162 -13.76 6.22 -17.95
C CYS A 162 -15.16 6.76 -18.20
N PHE A 163 -15.30 8.04 -18.51
CA PHE A 163 -16.59 8.68 -18.77
C PHE A 163 -17.02 8.43 -20.22
N ASP A 164 -17.45 7.19 -20.45
CA ASP A 164 -17.89 6.66 -21.73
C ASP A 164 -19.00 5.63 -21.52
N GLU A 165 -19.92 5.49 -22.47
CA GLU A 165 -20.98 4.47 -22.38
C GLU A 165 -20.41 3.04 -22.29
N ARG A 166 -19.18 2.79 -22.76
CA ARG A 166 -18.46 1.53 -22.58
C ARG A 166 -18.21 1.18 -21.12
N ALA A 167 -18.17 2.17 -20.22
CA ALA A 167 -18.06 1.93 -18.79
C ALA A 167 -19.37 1.40 -18.14
N HIS A 168 -20.51 1.55 -18.82
CA HIS A 168 -21.79 1.03 -18.32
C HIS A 168 -21.71 -0.49 -18.10
N THR A 169 -22.15 -0.98 -16.94
CA THR A 169 -21.95 -2.36 -16.49
C THR A 169 -22.35 -3.39 -17.54
N ALA A 170 -23.53 -3.21 -18.15
CA ALA A 170 -24.10 -4.13 -19.15
C ALA A 170 -23.82 -3.73 -20.62
N ASN A 171 -22.75 -2.97 -20.90
CA ASN A 171 -22.46 -2.52 -22.26
C ASN A 171 -22.23 -3.71 -23.23
N PRO A 172 -22.95 -3.80 -24.36
CA PRO A 172 -22.84 -4.94 -25.26
C PRO A 172 -21.60 -4.93 -26.16
N THR A 173 -20.89 -3.80 -26.27
CA THR A 173 -19.79 -3.59 -27.23
C THR A 173 -18.41 -3.95 -26.70
N ILE A 174 -18.26 -4.15 -25.38
CA ILE A 174 -17.00 -4.61 -24.79
C ILE A 174 -16.75 -6.09 -25.10
N ASN A 175 -15.49 -6.51 -25.01
CA ASN A 175 -15.07 -7.88 -25.30
C ASN A 175 -15.62 -8.89 -24.27
N ALA A 176 -15.55 -10.19 -24.59
CA ALA A 176 -16.09 -11.26 -23.75
C ALA A 176 -15.39 -11.35 -22.38
N THR A 177 -14.06 -11.27 -22.35
CA THR A 177 -13.26 -11.28 -21.11
C THR A 177 -13.71 -10.19 -20.14
N ALA A 178 -13.90 -8.97 -20.64
CA ALA A 178 -14.39 -7.84 -19.87
C ALA A 178 -15.80 -8.06 -19.32
N LYS A 179 -16.71 -8.68 -20.11
CA LYS A 179 -18.05 -9.03 -19.63
C LYS A 179 -18.00 -10.05 -18.50
N ASP A 180 -17.19 -11.09 -18.66
CA ASP A 180 -17.04 -12.15 -17.66
C ASP A 180 -16.45 -11.60 -16.35
N ASN A 181 -15.45 -10.73 -16.44
CA ASN A 181 -14.84 -10.08 -15.27
C ASN A 181 -15.82 -9.14 -14.55
N ARG A 182 -16.57 -8.30 -15.28
CA ARG A 182 -17.62 -7.46 -14.68
C ARG A 182 -18.71 -8.31 -14.02
N GLN A 183 -19.15 -9.37 -14.68
CA GLN A 183 -20.16 -10.28 -14.12
C GLN A 183 -19.63 -10.96 -12.84
N ARG A 184 -18.37 -11.39 -12.83
CA ARG A 184 -17.73 -11.96 -11.63
C ARG A 184 -17.73 -10.98 -10.47
N LEU A 185 -17.27 -9.74 -10.72
CA LEU A 185 -17.24 -8.68 -9.72
C LEU A 185 -18.66 -8.39 -9.21
N SER A 186 -19.60 -8.08 -10.10
CA SER A 186 -20.98 -7.78 -9.73
C SER A 186 -21.63 -8.91 -8.94
N SER A 187 -21.48 -10.16 -9.37
CA SER A 187 -22.07 -11.31 -8.66
C SER A 187 -21.51 -11.47 -7.25
N ALA A 188 -20.19 -11.29 -7.07
CA ALA A 188 -19.54 -11.40 -5.77
C ALA A 188 -19.97 -10.25 -4.84
N MET A 189 -20.04 -9.03 -5.36
CA MET A 189 -20.50 -7.84 -4.62
C MET A 189 -21.97 -7.96 -4.22
N GLU A 190 -22.86 -8.34 -5.15
CA GLU A 190 -24.30 -8.46 -4.92
C GLU A 190 -24.64 -9.52 -3.88
N LYS A 191 -23.90 -10.64 -3.88
CA LYS A 191 -24.06 -11.71 -2.90
C LYS A 191 -23.84 -11.24 -1.46
N GLU A 192 -22.98 -10.24 -1.26
CA GLU A 192 -22.69 -9.63 0.04
C GLU A 192 -23.49 -8.35 0.30
N GLY A 193 -24.53 -8.07 -0.48
CA GLY A 193 -25.49 -6.98 -0.21
C GLY A 193 -25.12 -5.63 -0.80
N PHE A 194 -24.17 -5.59 -1.74
CA PHE A 194 -23.87 -4.40 -2.52
C PHE A 194 -24.76 -4.29 -3.75
N ALA A 195 -25.08 -3.06 -4.17
CA ALA A 195 -25.78 -2.78 -5.41
C ALA A 195 -24.87 -1.96 -6.34
N GLY A 196 -24.68 -2.44 -7.57
CA GLY A 196 -23.89 -1.75 -8.59
C GLY A 196 -24.64 -0.56 -9.21
N TYR A 197 -23.90 0.46 -9.66
CA TYR A 197 -24.47 1.54 -10.46
C TYR A 197 -24.32 1.25 -11.96
N SER A 198 -25.44 1.20 -12.68
CA SER A 198 -25.49 0.72 -14.08
C SER A 198 -24.57 1.45 -15.08
N LYS A 199 -24.12 2.68 -14.78
CA LYS A 199 -23.26 3.46 -15.66
C LYS A 199 -21.76 3.31 -15.37
N GLU A 200 -21.41 2.67 -14.25
CA GLU A 200 -20.04 2.58 -13.77
C GLU A 200 -19.81 1.16 -13.26
N TRP A 201 -19.10 0.34 -14.03
CA TRP A 201 -18.89 -1.07 -13.69
C TRP A 201 -18.15 -1.29 -12.36
N TRP A 202 -17.41 -0.28 -11.89
CA TRP A 202 -16.61 -0.31 -10.67
C TRP A 202 -17.37 0.12 -9.41
N HIS A 203 -18.54 0.74 -9.55
CA HIS A 203 -19.21 1.46 -8.47
C HIS A 203 -20.26 0.63 -7.75
N PHE A 204 -20.11 0.47 -6.43
CA PHE A 204 -21.01 -0.35 -5.60
C PHE A 204 -21.36 0.33 -4.28
N THR A 205 -22.64 0.28 -3.91
CA THR A 205 -23.13 0.77 -2.61
C THR A 205 -23.67 -0.36 -1.76
N PHE A 206 -23.17 -0.48 -0.54
CA PHE A 206 -23.66 -1.43 0.45
C PHE A 206 -24.99 -0.98 1.05
N SER A 207 -25.96 -1.89 1.09
CA SER A 207 -27.31 -1.61 1.58
C SER A 207 -27.58 -2.15 2.99
N GLY A 208 -26.68 -2.97 3.55
CA GLY A 208 -26.84 -3.61 4.86
C GLY A 208 -26.35 -2.78 6.05
N GLU A 209 -26.30 -1.45 5.93
CA GLU A 209 -25.91 -0.57 7.04
C GLU A 209 -26.85 -0.73 8.24
N SER A 210 -26.27 -0.84 9.44
CA SER A 210 -27.04 -0.90 10.69
C SER A 210 -27.84 0.37 10.99
N ALA A 211 -27.44 1.52 10.44
CA ALA A 211 -28.15 2.79 10.54
C ALA A 211 -27.92 3.67 9.30
N PRO A 212 -28.89 4.51 8.90
CA PRO A 212 -28.68 5.53 7.88
C PRO A 212 -27.48 6.42 8.22
N LYS A 213 -26.70 6.77 7.20
CA LYS A 213 -25.53 7.65 7.32
C LYS A 213 -25.79 8.98 6.64
N ASP A 214 -25.44 10.06 7.34
CA ASP A 214 -25.42 11.40 6.80
C ASP A 214 -24.21 11.60 5.88
N VAL A 215 -24.28 12.65 5.06
CA VAL A 215 -23.14 13.11 4.25
C VAL A 215 -22.08 13.67 5.19
N MET A 216 -20.86 13.18 5.06
CA MET A 216 -19.71 13.56 5.88
C MET A 216 -18.72 14.45 5.10
N ASP A 217 -17.99 15.29 5.83
CA ASP A 217 -16.97 16.19 5.28
C ASP A 217 -15.75 16.34 6.19
N PHE A 218 -15.17 15.23 6.64
CA PHE A 218 -13.85 15.23 7.29
C PHE A 218 -12.78 14.76 6.29
N PRO A 219 -11.54 15.27 6.37
CA PRO A 219 -10.46 14.85 5.49
C PRO A 219 -10.04 13.40 5.77
N ILE A 220 -9.55 12.72 4.75
CA ILE A 220 -8.90 11.42 4.84
C ILE A 220 -7.46 11.66 5.27
N THR A 221 -7.11 11.24 6.48
CA THR A 221 -5.75 11.36 7.03
C THR A 221 -5.08 9.98 7.09
N PRO A 222 -3.74 9.92 7.15
CA PRO A 222 -3.04 8.66 7.39
C PRO A 222 -3.51 8.01 8.70
N MET A 223 -3.40 6.69 8.80
CA MET A 223 -3.62 5.99 10.07
C MET A 223 -2.71 6.55 11.16
N SER A 224 -3.25 6.70 12.37
CA SER A 224 -2.43 7.04 13.52
C SER A 224 -1.47 5.90 13.85
N ALA A 225 -0.36 6.21 14.52
CA ALA A 225 0.55 5.18 15.01
C ALA A 225 -0.13 4.22 15.98
N SER A 226 -1.02 4.73 16.84
CA SER A 226 -1.81 3.94 17.79
C SER A 226 -2.74 2.96 17.09
N ASP A 227 -3.48 3.40 16.06
CA ASP A 227 -4.37 2.51 15.28
C ASP A 227 -3.56 1.46 14.51
N THR A 228 -2.41 1.86 13.98
CA THR A 228 -1.52 0.96 13.23
C THR A 228 -0.99 -0.15 14.13
N VAL A 229 -0.40 0.23 15.27
CA VAL A 229 0.04 -0.72 16.31
C VAL A 229 -1.15 -1.54 16.81
N GLY A 230 -2.31 -0.90 17.03
CA GLY A 230 -3.58 -1.48 17.47
C GLY A 230 -4.21 -2.51 16.53
N SER A 231 -3.80 -2.52 15.26
CA SER A 231 -4.23 -3.52 14.27
C SER A 231 -3.29 -4.72 14.13
N SER A 232 -2.09 -4.67 14.74
CA SER A 232 -1.10 -5.74 14.62
C SER A 232 -1.25 -6.84 15.68
N GLY A 233 -1.03 -8.09 15.28
CA GLY A 233 -0.93 -9.26 16.14
C GLY A 233 0.50 -9.56 16.61
N GLN A 234 1.52 -9.03 15.91
CA GLN A 234 2.93 -9.30 16.19
C GLN A 234 3.79 -8.03 16.09
N LEU A 235 4.61 -7.76 17.11
CA LEU A 235 5.59 -6.67 17.07
C LEU A 235 7.02 -7.19 17.27
N ILE A 236 7.96 -6.60 16.54
CA ILE A 236 9.38 -6.62 16.88
C ILE A 236 9.74 -5.20 17.31
N VAL A 237 10.10 -5.03 18.58
CA VAL A 237 10.59 -3.77 19.11
C VAL A 237 12.11 -3.81 19.10
N VAL A 238 12.74 -2.91 18.36
CA VAL A 238 14.20 -2.70 18.32
C VAL A 238 14.53 -1.37 18.96
N THR A 239 15.33 -1.39 20.04
CA THR A 239 15.82 -0.17 20.66
C THR A 239 17.34 -0.08 20.63
N SER A 240 17.85 1.13 20.41
CA SER A 240 19.24 1.51 20.69
C SER A 240 19.28 2.50 21.86
N LYS A 241 20.44 2.62 22.50
CA LYS A 241 20.59 3.55 23.62
C LYS A 241 20.44 5.03 23.21
N ASN A 242 20.92 5.40 22.02
CA ASN A 242 20.67 6.73 21.43
C ASN A 242 20.75 6.67 19.88
N TRP A 243 20.61 7.84 19.25
CA TRP A 243 20.58 8.02 17.79
C TRP A 243 21.83 7.58 17.04
N ASP A 244 22.99 7.52 17.68
CA ASP A 244 24.27 7.24 17.04
C ASP A 244 24.88 5.90 17.49
N ASP A 245 24.22 5.20 18.42
CA ASP A 245 24.62 3.87 18.86
C ASP A 245 24.37 2.83 17.77
N ILE A 246 25.39 1.99 17.54
CA ILE A 246 25.33 0.90 16.58
C ILE A 246 24.76 -0.40 17.18
N GLN A 247 24.70 -0.50 18.50
CA GLN A 247 24.17 -1.66 19.22
C GLN A 247 22.72 -1.42 19.62
N GLY A 248 21.92 -2.47 19.51
CA GLY A 248 20.54 -2.47 19.96
C GLY A 248 20.09 -3.82 20.48
N THR A 249 18.85 -3.86 20.93
CA THR A 249 18.17 -5.07 21.39
C THR A 249 16.84 -5.20 20.67
N ALA A 250 16.52 -6.40 20.19
CA ALA A 250 15.23 -6.74 19.64
C ALA A 250 14.42 -7.59 20.63
N GLN A 251 13.15 -7.24 20.84
CA GLN A 251 12.19 -8.03 21.61
C GLN A 251 10.95 -8.28 20.77
N ARG A 252 10.52 -9.54 20.74
CA ARG A 252 9.28 -9.96 20.08
C ARG A 252 8.10 -9.89 21.03
N TYR A 253 6.94 -9.55 20.49
CA TYR A 253 5.68 -9.49 21.20
C TYR A 253 4.54 -10.08 20.38
N GLU A 254 3.61 -10.73 21.07
CA GLU A 254 2.34 -11.19 20.52
C GLU A 254 1.18 -10.42 21.16
N ARG A 255 0.12 -10.16 20.39
CA ARG A 255 -1.09 -9.54 20.92
C ARG A 255 -1.74 -10.46 21.97
N ASP A 256 -2.10 -9.86 23.09
CA ASP A 256 -2.90 -10.47 24.15
C ASP A 256 -4.05 -9.52 24.52
N GLY A 257 -5.23 -9.78 23.95
CA GLY A 257 -6.38 -8.90 24.03
C GLY A 257 -6.11 -7.53 23.41
N LYS A 258 -6.07 -6.49 24.26
CA LYS A 258 -5.72 -5.11 23.85
C LYS A 258 -4.25 -4.75 24.08
N THR A 259 -3.50 -5.64 24.73
CA THR A 259 -2.10 -5.43 25.12
C THR A 259 -1.18 -6.35 24.33
N PHE A 260 0.12 -6.29 24.60
CA PHE A 260 1.13 -7.17 24.03
C PHE A 260 1.85 -7.92 25.15
N ARG A 261 2.11 -9.21 24.93
CA ARG A 261 2.93 -10.05 25.81
C ARG A 261 4.27 -10.34 25.16
N LYS A 262 5.35 -10.42 25.94
CA LYS A 262 6.67 -10.80 25.42
C LYS A 262 6.66 -12.22 24.88
N TYR A 263 7.24 -12.42 23.72
CA TYR A 263 7.46 -13.73 23.10
C TYR A 263 8.95 -14.08 23.10
N GLY A 264 9.33 -15.04 23.95
CA GLY A 264 10.72 -15.43 24.14
C GLY A 264 11.62 -14.32 24.68
N ASP A 265 12.91 -14.62 24.75
CA ASP A 265 13.92 -13.69 25.22
C ASP A 265 14.24 -12.62 24.16
N ALA A 266 14.67 -11.46 24.64
CA ALA A 266 15.26 -10.42 23.80
C ALA A 266 16.63 -10.87 23.29
N PHE A 267 17.02 -10.39 22.10
CA PHE A 267 18.27 -10.74 21.46
C PHE A 267 19.01 -9.51 20.92
N PRO A 268 20.34 -9.55 20.88
CA PRO A 268 21.16 -8.44 20.39
C PRO A 268 21.00 -8.21 18.88
N VAL A 269 21.05 -6.95 18.47
CA VAL A 269 21.11 -6.53 17.07
C VAL A 269 22.17 -5.44 16.88
N VAL A 270 22.62 -5.26 15.65
CA VAL A 270 23.40 -4.10 15.22
C VAL A 270 22.64 -3.32 14.16
N VAL A 271 22.78 -2.00 14.16
CA VAL A 271 22.10 -1.11 13.22
C VAL A 271 23.11 -0.42 12.29
N GLY A 272 22.66 0.61 11.58
CA GLY A 272 23.52 1.39 10.68
C GLY A 272 24.78 1.89 11.37
N LYS A 273 25.88 2.00 10.63
CA LYS A 273 27.19 2.49 11.11
C LYS A 273 27.16 3.88 11.74
N ASN A 274 26.14 4.67 11.42
CA ASN A 274 25.88 5.99 12.01
C ASN A 274 24.64 5.98 12.93
N GLY A 275 24.21 4.81 13.41
CA GLY A 275 23.04 4.63 14.29
C GLY A 275 21.70 4.64 13.53
N MET A 276 20.72 5.37 14.04
CA MET A 276 19.36 5.46 13.51
C MET A 276 18.99 6.89 13.07
N GLY A 277 17.95 7.00 12.25
CA GLY A 277 17.26 8.24 11.93
C GLY A 277 15.84 8.00 11.46
N TRP A 278 14.93 8.94 11.71
CA TRP A 278 13.52 8.86 11.36
C TRP A 278 13.33 8.49 9.89
N GLY A 279 12.69 7.33 9.66
CA GLY A 279 12.41 6.78 8.35
C GLY A 279 10.97 7.04 7.90
N LYS A 280 10.67 6.65 6.66
CA LYS A 280 9.33 6.74 6.06
C LYS A 280 8.64 5.39 6.27
N GLY A 281 7.86 5.31 7.34
CA GLY A 281 7.12 4.10 7.74
C GLY A 281 5.62 4.18 7.48
N VAL A 282 4.86 3.34 8.18
CA VAL A 282 3.38 3.28 8.08
C VAL A 282 2.65 4.41 8.81
N SER A 283 3.34 5.06 9.75
CA SER A 283 2.79 6.17 10.53
C SER A 283 3.54 7.45 10.17
N SER A 284 2.81 8.51 9.83
CA SER A 284 3.42 9.85 9.71
C SER A 284 3.71 10.39 11.09
N LEU A 285 4.97 10.74 11.35
CA LEU A 285 5.40 11.22 12.66
C LEU A 285 5.24 12.73 12.85
N GLY A 286 4.76 13.47 11.83
CA GLY A 286 4.73 14.93 11.91
C GLY A 286 6.13 15.52 12.16
N ASP A 287 6.20 16.65 12.86
CA ASP A 287 7.46 17.29 13.22
C ASP A 287 8.06 16.65 14.48
N VAL A 288 8.86 15.60 14.30
CA VAL A 288 9.63 14.95 15.38
C VAL A 288 11.08 15.42 15.42
N GLU A 289 11.60 15.64 16.63
CA GLU A 289 13.01 15.95 16.84
C GLU A 289 13.87 14.71 16.61
N GLY A 290 15.02 14.88 15.93
CA GLY A 290 15.98 13.82 15.69
C GLY A 290 16.54 13.82 14.26
N PRO A 291 17.56 12.98 13.99
CA PRO A 291 18.08 12.79 12.65
C PRO A 291 17.02 12.15 11.75
N VAL A 292 16.93 12.60 10.50
CA VAL A 292 16.03 12.03 9.48
C VAL A 292 16.86 11.18 8.53
N LYS A 293 16.38 9.97 8.24
CA LYS A 293 17.05 9.04 7.33
C LYS A 293 17.07 9.56 5.90
N ARG A 294 18.20 9.41 5.23
CA ARG A 294 18.44 9.76 3.81
C ARG A 294 19.28 8.69 3.12
N GLU A 295 19.25 8.69 1.80
CA GLU A 295 20.08 7.78 1.01
C GLU A 295 21.58 7.98 1.33
N GLY A 296 22.31 6.87 1.54
CA GLY A 296 23.74 6.88 1.86
C GLY A 296 24.14 7.44 3.23
N ASP A 297 23.21 7.77 4.12
CA ASP A 297 23.50 8.43 5.40
C ASP A 297 24.14 7.54 6.48
N GLY A 298 24.18 6.23 6.25
CA GLY A 298 24.73 5.27 7.21
C GLY A 298 23.78 4.87 8.34
N LYS A 299 22.51 5.29 8.32
CA LYS A 299 21.56 5.14 9.44
C LYS A 299 20.49 4.10 9.14
N ALA A 300 20.10 3.33 10.14
CA ALA A 300 18.90 2.49 10.09
C ALA A 300 17.62 3.33 10.30
N PRO A 301 16.49 2.98 9.68
CA PRO A 301 15.28 3.77 9.83
C PRO A 301 14.68 3.61 11.23
N ALA A 302 14.31 4.71 11.86
CA ALA A 302 13.51 4.73 13.07
C ALA A 302 12.04 5.04 12.74
N GLY A 303 11.09 4.40 13.41
CA GLY A 303 9.66 4.49 13.15
C GLY A 303 8.94 3.15 13.28
N ILE A 304 7.75 3.08 12.69
CA ILE A 304 6.95 1.85 12.59
C ILE A 304 6.96 1.41 11.13
N PHE A 305 7.30 0.15 10.87
CA PHE A 305 7.45 -0.40 9.51
C PHE A 305 6.74 -1.74 9.39
N LYS A 306 6.17 -2.00 8.22
CA LYS A 306 5.75 -3.35 7.84
C LYS A 306 6.97 -4.19 7.49
N LEU A 307 6.82 -5.50 7.67
CA LEU A 307 7.77 -6.50 7.21
C LEU A 307 7.19 -7.14 5.95
N GLY A 308 7.91 -6.96 4.84
CA GLY A 308 7.52 -7.47 3.53
C GLY A 308 8.07 -8.87 3.27
N THR A 309 8.45 -9.12 2.02
CA THR A 309 8.94 -10.41 1.54
C THR A 309 10.24 -10.82 2.24
N ALA A 310 10.24 -12.04 2.80
CA ALA A 310 11.45 -12.72 3.21
C ALA A 310 12.26 -13.14 1.98
N PHE A 311 13.58 -13.19 2.09
CA PHE A 311 14.45 -13.63 1.00
C PHE A 311 15.63 -14.45 1.53
N GLY A 312 16.28 -15.18 0.64
CA GLY A 312 17.48 -15.92 0.99
C GLY A 312 18.09 -16.71 -0.16
N PHE A 313 19.17 -17.44 0.13
CA PHE A 313 19.94 -18.14 -0.91
C PHE A 313 19.36 -19.51 -1.28
N ASP A 314 18.64 -20.11 -0.36
CA ASP A 314 18.01 -21.42 -0.52
C ASP A 314 16.73 -21.31 -1.35
N ALA A 315 16.35 -22.41 -2.01
CA ALA A 315 15.14 -22.44 -2.82
C ALA A 315 13.86 -22.31 -1.98
N THR A 316 13.92 -22.75 -0.73
CA THR A 316 12.81 -22.72 0.24
C THR A 316 13.35 -22.54 1.64
N VAL A 317 12.60 -21.87 2.52
CA VAL A 317 12.90 -21.75 3.95
C VAL A 317 11.63 -21.99 4.78
N ASP A 318 11.77 -22.37 6.05
CA ASP A 318 10.67 -22.47 7.01
C ASP A 318 10.20 -21.06 7.42
N THR A 319 9.22 -20.52 6.70
CA THR A 319 8.65 -19.17 6.91
C THR A 319 7.17 -19.15 6.56
N HIS A 320 6.40 -18.30 7.24
CA HIS A 320 5.03 -17.97 6.82
C HIS A 320 4.96 -16.70 5.98
N LEU A 321 6.02 -15.89 5.95
CA LEU A 321 6.10 -14.72 5.06
C LEU A 321 6.20 -15.15 3.60
N PRO A 322 5.78 -14.30 2.64
CA PRO A 322 6.17 -14.47 1.24
C PRO A 322 7.69 -14.63 1.13
N TYR A 323 8.15 -15.55 0.29
CA TYR A 323 9.57 -15.86 0.17
C TYR A 323 10.10 -15.69 -1.25
N LEU A 324 11.20 -14.95 -1.39
CA LEU A 324 11.96 -14.81 -2.62
C LEU A 324 13.30 -15.55 -2.50
N ALA A 325 13.43 -16.67 -3.21
CA ALA A 325 14.73 -17.29 -3.42
C ALA A 325 15.56 -16.37 -4.33
N LEU A 326 16.63 -15.79 -3.78
CA LEU A 326 17.50 -14.90 -4.53
C LEU A 326 18.13 -15.67 -5.70
N THR A 327 18.38 -14.98 -6.81
CA THR A 327 19.14 -15.48 -7.97
C THR A 327 20.44 -14.70 -8.10
N PRO A 328 21.41 -15.14 -8.92
CA PRO A 328 22.61 -14.35 -9.21
C PRO A 328 22.32 -12.97 -9.83
N THR A 329 21.11 -12.77 -10.36
CA THR A 329 20.65 -11.55 -11.03
C THR A 329 19.67 -10.75 -10.18
N THR A 330 19.35 -11.20 -8.96
CA THR A 330 18.49 -10.43 -8.06
C THR A 330 19.25 -9.24 -7.51
N GLU A 331 18.66 -8.07 -7.65
CA GLU A 331 19.24 -6.79 -7.25
C GLU A 331 18.21 -6.00 -6.43
N CYS A 332 18.68 -5.29 -5.41
CA CYS A 332 17.89 -4.20 -4.83
C CYS A 332 18.40 -2.87 -5.38
N VAL A 333 17.53 -2.10 -6.03
CA VAL A 333 17.95 -0.85 -6.68
C VAL A 333 18.01 0.29 -5.66
N ASP A 334 19.21 0.84 -5.44
CA ASP A 334 19.47 1.95 -4.52
C ASP A 334 19.63 3.31 -5.23
N ASP A 335 19.58 3.32 -6.57
CA ASP A 335 19.60 4.55 -7.37
C ASP A 335 18.28 5.33 -7.25
N SER A 336 18.33 6.46 -6.56
CA SER A 336 17.18 7.35 -6.35
C SER A 336 16.52 7.91 -7.62
N GLN A 337 17.19 7.83 -8.77
CA GLN A 337 16.68 8.31 -10.06
C GLN A 337 15.96 7.20 -10.87
N SER A 338 16.09 5.94 -10.45
CA SER A 338 15.48 4.80 -11.12
C SER A 338 13.98 4.71 -10.84
N SER A 339 13.20 4.26 -11.82
CA SER A 339 11.80 3.86 -11.64
C SER A 339 11.64 2.62 -10.74
N HIS A 340 12.74 1.90 -10.52
CA HIS A 340 12.85 0.73 -9.66
C HIS A 340 13.44 1.04 -8.28
N TYR A 341 13.69 2.31 -7.94
CA TYR A 341 14.25 2.71 -6.64
C TYR A 341 13.54 2.06 -5.44
N ASN A 342 14.33 1.49 -4.52
CA ASN A 342 13.87 0.76 -3.34
C ASN A 342 12.99 -0.46 -3.65
N LYS A 343 13.30 -1.20 -4.73
CA LYS A 343 12.63 -2.46 -5.10
C LYS A 343 13.65 -3.58 -5.32
N LEU A 344 13.23 -4.81 -4.99
CA LEU A 344 13.90 -6.02 -5.44
C LEU A 344 13.45 -6.34 -6.87
N VAL A 345 14.40 -6.49 -7.78
CA VAL A 345 14.17 -6.80 -9.19
C VAL A 345 15.06 -7.96 -9.65
N ASP A 346 14.63 -8.66 -10.70
CA ASP A 346 15.54 -9.52 -11.47
C ASP A 346 16.17 -8.68 -12.58
N GLY A 347 17.45 -8.35 -12.42
CA GLY A 347 18.22 -7.54 -13.37
C GLY A 347 18.39 -8.19 -14.75
N ALA A 348 18.18 -9.51 -14.88
CA ALA A 348 18.18 -10.16 -16.19
C ALA A 348 16.85 -10.00 -16.94
N ALA A 349 15.75 -9.78 -16.21
CA ALA A 349 14.40 -9.64 -16.76
C ALA A 349 13.92 -8.17 -16.82
N THR A 350 14.62 -7.27 -16.16
CA THR A 350 14.24 -5.86 -16.00
C THR A 350 15.16 -4.98 -16.83
N ALA A 351 14.57 -4.07 -17.62
CA ALA A 351 15.36 -3.08 -18.36
C ALA A 351 16.05 -2.14 -17.37
N THR A 352 17.39 -2.13 -17.37
CA THR A 352 18.18 -1.33 -16.43
C THR A 352 18.05 0.17 -16.72
N ASP A 353 17.51 0.91 -15.76
CA ASP A 353 17.49 2.38 -15.73
C ASP A 353 18.25 2.96 -14.51
N TRP A 354 18.97 2.10 -13.76
CA TRP A 354 19.76 2.47 -12.58
C TRP A 354 21.27 2.42 -12.84
N SER A 355 22.00 3.24 -12.09
CA SER A 355 23.46 3.30 -12.07
C SER A 355 24.09 2.61 -10.85
N SER A 356 23.27 2.32 -9.83
CA SER A 356 23.69 1.62 -8.60
C SER A 356 22.59 0.67 -8.12
N SER A 357 23.02 -0.43 -7.52
CA SER A 357 22.19 -1.47 -6.92
C SER A 357 23.00 -2.35 -5.97
N GLU A 358 22.31 -2.98 -5.03
CA GLU A 358 22.85 -4.06 -4.20
C GLU A 358 22.63 -5.41 -4.88
N HIS A 359 23.73 -6.09 -5.24
CA HIS A 359 23.68 -7.45 -5.78
C HIS A 359 23.42 -8.45 -4.66
N MET A 360 22.16 -8.86 -4.50
CA MET A 360 21.68 -9.51 -3.28
C MET A 360 22.40 -10.83 -2.96
N ARG A 361 22.83 -11.59 -3.98
CA ARG A 361 23.54 -12.87 -3.78
C ARG A 361 25.03 -12.72 -3.46
N ASN A 362 25.59 -11.52 -3.64
CA ASN A 362 27.01 -11.26 -3.39
C ASN A 362 27.28 -10.89 -1.93
N GLU A 363 26.24 -10.57 -1.15
CA GLU A 363 26.34 -10.24 0.26
C GLU A 363 26.02 -11.46 1.14
N GLU A 364 27.03 -12.02 1.79
CA GLU A 364 26.88 -13.23 2.65
C GLU A 364 25.85 -13.04 3.78
N GLY A 365 25.64 -11.80 4.24
CA GLY A 365 24.62 -11.48 5.24
C GLY A 365 23.18 -11.74 4.76
N TYR A 366 22.97 -11.78 3.44
CA TYR A 366 21.65 -11.95 2.80
C TYR A 366 21.26 -13.40 2.55
N ARG A 367 21.99 -14.36 3.13
CA ARG A 367 21.56 -15.77 3.17
C ARG A 367 20.16 -15.94 3.73
N HIS A 368 19.80 -15.12 4.71
CA HIS A 368 18.44 -14.90 5.18
C HIS A 368 18.23 -13.40 5.36
N GLY A 369 17.09 -12.92 4.89
CA GLY A 369 16.68 -11.55 5.15
C GLY A 369 15.18 -11.34 5.07
N ILE A 370 14.74 -10.18 5.55
CA ILE A 370 13.35 -9.74 5.49
C ILE A 370 13.36 -8.29 5.01
N PHE A 371 12.60 -8.00 3.95
CA PHE A 371 12.43 -6.64 3.47
C PHE A 371 11.68 -5.79 4.50
N ILE A 372 12.29 -4.68 4.94
CA ILE A 372 11.62 -3.70 5.80
C ILE A 372 11.00 -2.67 4.85
N GLU A 373 9.68 -2.48 4.91
CA GLU A 373 8.94 -1.54 4.04
C GLU A 373 9.14 -0.07 4.44
N HIS A 374 10.38 0.30 4.78
CA HIS A 374 10.82 1.70 4.82
C HIS A 374 10.78 2.26 3.41
N ASN A 375 10.32 3.50 3.28
CA ASN A 375 10.25 4.21 2.01
C ASN A 375 9.45 3.43 0.95
N THR A 376 8.30 2.89 1.34
CA THR A 376 7.40 2.12 0.46
C THR A 376 5.99 2.73 0.52
N PRO A 377 5.49 3.38 -0.55
CA PRO A 377 6.12 3.60 -1.85
C PRO A 377 7.33 4.55 -1.77
N ALA A 378 8.26 4.40 -2.72
CA ALA A 378 9.54 5.08 -2.72
C ALA A 378 9.43 6.58 -3.03
N THR A 379 10.07 7.38 -2.19
CA THR A 379 10.41 8.78 -2.44
C THR A 379 11.91 8.89 -2.61
N ALA A 380 12.35 9.38 -3.75
CA ALA A 380 13.77 9.54 -4.11
C ALA A 380 14.57 10.17 -2.96
N GLY A 381 15.73 9.56 -2.63
CA GLY A 381 16.67 10.08 -1.64
C GLY A 381 16.27 9.82 -0.18
N SER A 382 15.15 9.15 0.09
CA SER A 382 14.69 8.86 1.46
C SER A 382 15.28 7.56 2.05
N GLY A 383 16.29 6.99 1.41
CA GLY A 383 16.92 5.71 1.77
C GLY A 383 16.23 4.51 1.13
N SER A 384 16.99 3.47 0.84
CA SER A 384 16.54 2.27 0.13
C SER A 384 17.18 0.99 0.68
N CYS A 385 16.71 -0.16 0.20
CA CYS A 385 17.32 -1.48 0.43
C CYS A 385 17.57 -1.77 1.91
N ILE A 386 16.52 -1.56 2.73
CA ILE A 386 16.59 -1.78 4.17
C ILE A 386 16.04 -3.15 4.51
N PHE A 387 16.85 -3.94 5.20
CA PHE A 387 16.53 -5.31 5.54
C PHE A 387 16.77 -5.61 7.02
N PHE A 388 16.08 -6.63 7.51
CA PHE A 388 16.70 -7.52 8.47
C PHE A 388 17.60 -8.50 7.74
N HIS A 389 18.80 -8.75 8.28
CA HIS A 389 19.70 -9.75 7.73
C HIS A 389 20.69 -10.30 8.77
N ILE A 390 21.50 -11.29 8.38
CA ILE A 390 22.52 -11.87 9.24
C ILE A 390 23.68 -10.89 9.39
N TRP A 391 24.12 -10.61 10.61
CA TRP A 391 25.26 -9.75 10.85
C TRP A 391 26.59 -10.43 10.51
N ARG A 392 27.66 -9.65 10.35
CA ARG A 392 29.04 -10.19 10.30
C ARG A 392 29.59 -10.49 11.70
N GLY A 393 28.89 -10.02 12.73
CA GLY A 393 29.20 -10.19 14.14
C GLY A 393 28.56 -9.07 14.99
N PRO A 394 28.50 -9.24 16.32
CA PRO A 394 27.77 -8.35 17.23
C PRO A 394 28.40 -6.94 17.39
N ALA A 395 29.54 -6.69 16.76
CA ALA A 395 30.22 -5.38 16.74
C ALA A 395 30.41 -4.84 15.31
N SER A 396 29.82 -5.48 14.30
CA SER A 396 29.96 -5.11 12.90
C SER A 396 28.69 -4.41 12.41
N PRO A 397 28.64 -3.07 12.38
CA PRO A 397 27.44 -2.35 11.97
C PRO A 397 27.13 -2.56 10.49
N THR A 398 25.90 -2.24 10.10
CA THR A 398 25.44 -2.30 8.72
C THR A 398 25.68 -0.97 7.98
N ALA A 399 25.45 -0.95 6.67
CA ALA A 399 25.38 0.32 5.93
C ALA A 399 24.13 1.15 6.31
N GLY A 400 23.00 0.49 6.55
CA GLY A 400 21.75 1.14 6.98
C GLY A 400 20.63 0.15 7.36
N CYS A 401 20.93 -1.14 7.41
CA CYS A 401 20.01 -2.22 7.80
C CYS A 401 20.02 -2.46 9.32
N THR A 402 19.20 -3.40 9.77
CA THR A 402 19.31 -3.96 11.13
C THR A 402 19.72 -5.43 10.99
N ALA A 403 20.79 -5.84 11.67
CA ALA A 403 21.35 -7.18 11.52
C ALA A 403 21.49 -7.90 12.86
N MET A 404 21.40 -9.23 12.83
CA MET A 404 21.32 -10.08 14.02
C MET A 404 22.00 -11.43 13.79
N ASP A 405 22.02 -12.28 14.81
CA ASP A 405 22.57 -13.63 14.68
C ASP A 405 21.75 -14.49 13.69
N GLN A 406 22.41 -15.46 13.04
CA GLN A 406 21.75 -16.38 12.13
C GLN A 406 20.62 -17.16 12.81
N GLY A 407 20.78 -17.54 14.07
CA GLY A 407 19.74 -18.21 14.84
C GLY A 407 18.51 -17.33 15.09
N ASP A 408 18.74 -16.04 15.36
CA ASP A 408 17.68 -15.09 15.66
C ASP A 408 16.83 -14.78 14.42
N ILE A 409 17.45 -14.53 13.26
CA ILE A 409 16.68 -14.28 12.04
C ILE A 409 15.94 -15.54 11.56
N ALA A 410 16.52 -16.74 11.73
CA ALA A 410 15.82 -17.98 11.44
C ALA A 410 14.59 -18.16 12.35
N ALA A 411 14.70 -17.79 13.64
CA ALA A 411 13.58 -17.79 14.56
C ALA A 411 12.52 -16.74 14.21
N LEU A 412 12.92 -15.57 13.67
CA LEU A 412 11.97 -14.57 13.16
C LEU A 412 11.20 -15.08 11.95
N LEU A 413 11.88 -15.64 10.94
CA LEU A 413 11.22 -16.17 9.74
C LEU A 413 10.13 -17.19 10.07
N LYS A 414 10.39 -18.08 11.03
CA LYS A 414 9.43 -19.08 11.48
C LYS A 414 8.27 -18.51 12.29
N TRP A 415 8.52 -17.47 13.08
CA TRP A 415 7.53 -16.90 14.00
C TRP A 415 6.60 -15.90 13.33
N LEU A 416 7.13 -15.07 12.42
CA LEU A 416 6.37 -14.04 11.74
C LEU A 416 5.26 -14.64 10.88
N ASP A 417 4.04 -14.15 11.05
CA ASP A 417 2.86 -14.60 10.33
C ASP A 417 2.19 -13.39 9.65
N PRO A 418 2.13 -13.33 8.31
CA PRO A 418 1.52 -12.18 7.61
C PRO A 418 0.04 -11.98 7.96
N ARG A 419 -0.66 -13.02 8.47
CA ARG A 419 -2.05 -12.92 8.93
C ARG A 419 -2.18 -12.08 10.21
N GLU A 420 -1.10 -12.00 11.00
CA GLU A 420 -1.02 -11.19 12.21
C GLU A 420 -0.51 -9.78 11.92
N SER A 421 -0.35 -9.37 10.65
CA SER A 421 0.11 -8.03 10.25
C SER A 421 1.34 -7.54 11.05
N PRO A 422 2.48 -8.27 11.00
CA PRO A 422 3.60 -8.00 11.86
C PRO A 422 4.24 -6.63 11.58
N LEU A 423 4.63 -5.92 12.64
CA LEU A 423 5.29 -4.63 12.54
C LEU A 423 6.66 -4.63 13.22
N LEU A 424 7.58 -3.86 12.65
CA LEU A 424 8.81 -3.41 13.32
C LEU A 424 8.55 -2.03 13.94
N VAL A 425 8.82 -1.91 15.24
CA VAL A 425 8.93 -0.63 15.95
C VAL A 425 10.40 -0.45 16.28
N GLN A 426 11.08 0.49 15.61
CA GLN A 426 12.53 0.67 15.76
C GLN A 426 12.83 2.13 16.10
N MET A 427 13.46 2.41 17.25
CA MET A 427 13.87 3.78 17.62
C MET A 427 14.76 3.76 18.88
N PRO A 428 15.46 4.85 19.21
CA PRO A 428 16.20 4.88 20.47
C PRO A 428 15.27 4.85 21.69
N GLU A 429 15.79 4.39 22.83
CA GLU A 429 15.04 4.19 24.08
C GLU A 429 14.27 5.45 24.53
N ALA A 430 14.88 6.63 24.43
CA ALA A 430 14.22 7.88 24.81
C ALA A 430 12.97 8.17 23.96
N GLN A 431 13.03 7.91 22.65
CA GLN A 431 11.90 8.07 21.74
C GLN A 431 10.85 6.99 21.97
N TYR A 432 11.28 5.75 22.24
CA TYR A 432 10.37 4.67 22.58
C TYR A 432 9.51 5.04 23.79
N GLU A 433 10.14 5.48 24.89
CA GLU A 433 9.41 5.88 26.09
C GLU A 433 8.55 7.13 25.88
N GLN A 434 9.00 8.08 25.04
CA GLN A 434 8.20 9.26 24.67
C GLN A 434 6.88 8.87 24.00
N PHE A 435 6.90 7.89 23.09
CA PHE A 435 5.73 7.48 22.31
C PHE A 435 4.96 6.30 22.89
N ARG A 436 5.47 5.68 23.95
CA ARG A 436 4.97 4.42 24.49
C ARG A 436 3.49 4.44 24.81
N GLU A 437 3.06 5.46 25.55
CA GLU A 437 1.64 5.62 25.94
C GLU A 437 0.76 6.00 24.75
N GLU A 438 1.21 6.97 23.94
CA GLU A 438 0.44 7.49 22.80
C GLU A 438 0.16 6.41 21.75
N TRP A 439 1.16 5.57 21.46
CA TRP A 439 1.07 4.54 20.43
C TRP A 439 0.68 3.17 20.99
N ALA A 440 0.36 3.09 22.28
CA ALA A 440 0.01 1.84 22.98
C ALA A 440 1.07 0.73 22.78
N LEU A 441 2.35 1.10 22.89
CA LEU A 441 3.48 0.17 22.79
C LEU A 441 3.64 -0.65 24.10
N PRO A 442 4.18 -1.89 24.03
CA PRO A 442 4.39 -2.75 25.21
C PRO A 442 5.33 -2.21 26.29
#